data_AF-A0A7W0NRP6-F1
#
_entry.id   AF-A0A7W0NRP6-F1
#
_cell.length_a   1.000
_cell.length_b   1.000
_cell.length_c   1.000
_cell.angle_alpha   90.00
_cell.angle_beta   90.00
_cell.angle_gamma   90.00
#
_symmetry.space_group_name_H-M   'P 1'
#
loop_
_entity.id
_entity.type
_entity.pdbx_description
1 polymer ?
#
loop_
_entity_poly.entity_id
_entity_poly.type
_entity_poly.pdbx_seq_one_letter_code
_entity_poly.pdbx_strand_id
1 'polypeptide(L)'
;MTSSDTVRQAQIQLQKAAKAIAEMAGELALAEQILEYNHDRCKQALARRVVEYLDRGDSAAAAEFRARADDLYRVEIEALGLQYQDAMTVRKTGDAQKVLWESARSILSMEKAKVSML
;
A
#
# COMPACT_ATOMS: atom_id res chain seq x y z
N MET A 1 -32.04 -13.88 -12.60
CA MET A 1 -30.73 -14.53 -12.83
C MET A 1 -30.88 -15.99 -12.45
N THR A 2 -30.51 -16.91 -13.34
CA THR A 2 -30.50 -18.35 -13.01
C THR A 2 -29.27 -18.69 -12.15
N SER A 3 -29.29 -19.78 -11.38
CA SER A 3 -28.11 -20.26 -10.63
C SER A 3 -26.88 -20.45 -11.54
N SER A 4 -27.11 -20.88 -12.79
CA SER A 4 -26.10 -20.98 -13.85
C SER A 4 -25.45 -19.62 -14.19
N ASP A 5 -26.24 -18.54 -14.24
CA ASP A 5 -25.71 -17.20 -14.51
C ASP A 5 -24.85 -16.70 -13.34
N THR A 6 -25.28 -16.94 -12.10
CA THR A 6 -24.55 -16.54 -10.89
C THR A 6 -23.20 -17.26 -10.79
N VAL A 7 -23.15 -18.58 -11.06
CA VAL A 7 -21.90 -19.36 -11.08
C VAL A 7 -20.95 -18.82 -12.14
N ARG A 8 -21.45 -18.56 -13.35
CA ARG A 8 -20.62 -18.03 -14.45
C ARG A 8 -20.03 -16.66 -14.10
N GLN A 9 -20.83 -15.75 -13.54
CA GLN A 9 -20.35 -14.44 -13.12
C GLN A 9 -19.32 -14.54 -12.00
N ALA A 10 -19.53 -15.41 -11.02
CA ALA A 10 -18.56 -15.63 -9.95
C ALA A 10 -17.22 -16.22 -10.48
N GLN A 11 -17.24 -17.14 -11.46
CA GLN A 11 -16.03 -17.64 -12.10
C GLN A 11 -15.25 -16.54 -12.83
N ILE A 12 -15.95 -15.70 -13.60
CA ILE A 12 -15.34 -14.57 -14.31
C ILE A 12 -14.72 -13.60 -13.30
N GLN A 13 -15.44 -13.28 -12.22
CA GLN A 13 -14.95 -12.36 -11.19
C GLN A 13 -13.74 -12.92 -10.45
N LEU A 14 -13.74 -14.22 -10.13
CA LEU A 14 -12.62 -14.90 -9.49
C LEU A 14 -11.35 -14.82 -10.35
N GLN A 15 -11.47 -15.11 -11.65
CA GLN A 15 -10.33 -15.06 -12.59
C GLN A 15 -9.81 -13.63 -12.77
N LYS A 16 -10.71 -12.65 -12.90
CA LYS A 16 -10.34 -11.24 -13.01
C LYS A 16 -9.60 -10.73 -11.78
N ALA A 17 -10.15 -11.00 -10.59
CA ALA A 17 -9.53 -10.59 -9.34
C ALA A 17 -8.17 -11.28 -9.12
N ALA A 18 -8.07 -12.58 -9.43
CA ALA A 18 -6.80 -13.30 -9.33
C ALA A 18 -5.72 -12.73 -10.27
N LYS A 19 -6.10 -12.42 -11.52
CA LYS A 19 -5.20 -11.78 -12.49
C LYS A 19 -4.76 -10.40 -12.02
N ALA A 20 -5.69 -9.57 -11.55
CA ALA A 20 -5.38 -8.22 -11.04
C ALA A 20 -4.42 -8.28 -9.84
N ILE A 21 -4.65 -9.19 -8.88
CA ILE A 21 -3.73 -9.38 -7.73
C ILE A 21 -2.33 -9.79 -8.21
N ALA A 22 -2.24 -10.70 -9.18
CA ALA A 22 -0.96 -11.16 -9.71
C ALA A 22 -0.20 -10.04 -10.44
N GLU A 23 -0.90 -9.22 -11.23
CA GLU A 23 -0.32 -8.07 -11.94
C GLU A 23 0.17 -6.99 -10.95
N MET A 24 -0.55 -6.79 -9.85
CA MET A 24 -0.20 -5.79 -8.83
C MET A 24 0.78 -6.30 -7.77
N ALA A 25 1.26 -7.56 -7.83
CA ALA A 25 2.02 -8.16 -6.75
C ALA A 25 3.30 -7.38 -6.40
N GLY A 26 4.03 -6.89 -7.41
CA GLY A 26 5.22 -6.08 -7.20
C GLY A 26 4.91 -4.70 -6.58
N GLU A 27 3.86 -4.05 -7.07
CA GLU A 27 3.41 -2.74 -6.55
C GLU A 27 2.94 -2.86 -5.09
N LEU A 28 2.24 -3.95 -4.75
CA LEU A 28 1.78 -4.22 -3.39
C LEU A 28 2.95 -4.46 -2.43
N ALA A 29 3.96 -5.23 -2.85
CA ALA A 29 5.15 -5.45 -2.03
C ALA A 29 5.92 -4.15 -1.77
N LEU A 30 6.08 -3.30 -2.80
CA LEU A 30 6.71 -2.00 -2.65
C LEU A 30 5.89 -1.07 -1.74
N ALA A 31 4.56 -1.05 -1.92
CA ALA A 31 3.66 -0.27 -1.09
C ALA A 31 3.75 -0.69 0.39
N GLU A 32 3.80 -2.00 0.68
CA GLU A 32 3.99 -2.51 2.04
C GLU A 32 5.28 -1.98 2.67
N GLN A 33 6.40 -2.06 1.95
CA GLN A 33 7.68 -1.53 2.45
C GLN A 33 7.62 -0.02 2.71
N ILE A 34 7.01 0.75 1.81
CA ILE A 34 6.86 2.20 1.98
C ILE A 34 6.05 2.51 3.23
N LEU A 35 4.93 1.81 3.44
CA LEU A 35 4.06 2.03 4.59
C LEU A 35 4.75 1.63 5.90
N GLU A 36 5.44 0.49 5.92
CA GLU A 36 6.14 -0.03 7.10
C GLU A 36 7.28 0.89 7.53
N TYR A 37 8.12 1.33 6.58
CA TYR A 37 9.33 2.09 6.89
C TYR A 37 9.16 3.60 6.80
N ASN A 38 7.95 4.13 6.58
CA ASN A 38 7.74 5.57 6.34
C ASN A 38 8.35 6.45 7.44
N HIS A 39 8.16 6.06 8.70
CA HIS A 39 8.68 6.83 9.84
C HIS A 39 10.21 6.87 9.87
N ASP A 40 10.86 5.75 9.57
CA ASP A 40 12.32 5.67 9.53
C ASP A 40 12.89 6.46 8.35
N ARG A 41 12.20 6.46 7.21
CA ARG A 41 12.54 7.31 6.06
C ARG A 41 12.47 8.79 6.41
N CYS A 42 11.43 9.23 7.11
CA CYS A 42 11.29 10.61 7.59
C CYS A 42 12.39 10.98 8.59
N LYS A 43 12.70 10.11 9.55
CA LYS A 43 13.81 10.32 10.49
C LYS A 43 15.15 10.42 9.78
N GLN A 44 15.40 9.57 8.79
CA GLN A 44 16.64 9.57 8.04
C GLN A 44 16.80 10.86 7.22
N ALA A 45 15.71 11.35 6.61
CA ALA A 45 15.69 12.64 5.92
C ALA A 45 16.07 13.78 6.87
N LEU A 46 15.48 13.82 8.07
CA LEU A 46 15.83 14.82 9.09
C LEU A 46 17.29 14.67 9.53
N ALA A 47 17.73 13.45 9.84
CA ALA A 47 19.08 13.18 10.35
C ALA A 47 20.17 13.64 9.37
N ARG A 48 19.99 13.42 8.05
CA ARG A 48 20.92 13.93 7.03
C ARG A 48 21.10 15.44 7.14
N ARG A 49 20.02 16.18 7.31
CA ARG A 49 20.03 17.65 7.43
C ARG A 49 20.63 18.10 8.75
N VAL A 50 20.34 17.41 9.85
CA VAL A 50 20.93 17.71 11.16
C VAL A 50 22.45 17.58 11.12
N VAL A 51 22.98 16.53 10.50
CA VAL A 51 24.44 16.34 10.36
C VAL A 51 25.09 17.50 9.62
N GLU A 52 24.48 18.00 8.54
CA GLU A 52 25.00 19.15 7.78
C GLU A 52 25.14 20.43 8.64
N TYR A 53 24.25 20.65 9.61
CA TYR A 53 24.34 21.79 10.54
C TYR A 53 25.31 21.56 11.70
N LEU A 54 25.38 20.32 12.21
CA LEU A 54 26.38 19.94 13.21
C LEU A 54 27.80 20.13 12.68
N ASP A 55 28.06 19.75 11.44
CA ASP A 55 29.37 19.91 10.79
C ASP A 55 29.77 21.39 10.62
N ARG A 56 28.78 22.30 10.63
CA ARG A 56 29.00 23.76 10.62
C ARG A 56 29.25 24.35 12.02
N GLY A 57 29.24 23.52 13.06
CA GLY A 57 29.50 23.91 14.44
C GLY A 57 28.27 24.31 15.25
N ASP A 58 27.06 24.06 14.75
CA ASP A 58 25.84 24.30 15.53
C ASP A 58 25.75 23.31 16.71
N SER A 59 25.13 23.75 17.82
CA SER A 59 24.75 22.82 18.89
C SER A 59 23.66 21.87 18.41
N ALA A 60 23.55 20.69 19.05
CA ALA A 60 22.55 19.69 18.65
C ALA A 60 21.12 20.25 18.57
N ALA A 61 20.72 21.08 19.54
CA ALA A 61 19.38 21.70 19.54
C ALA A 61 19.21 22.72 18.40
N ALA A 62 20.24 23.52 18.11
CA ALA A 62 20.20 24.50 17.02
C ALA A 62 20.19 23.82 15.64
N ALA A 63 20.99 22.75 15.48
CA ALA A 63 21.06 21.96 14.27
C ALA A 63 19.73 21.28 13.95
N GLU A 64 19.06 20.68 14.93
CA GLU A 64 17.73 20.09 14.73
C GLU A 64 16.69 21.15 14.34
N PHE A 65 16.67 22.29 15.03
CA PHE A 65 15.73 23.36 14.73
C PHE A 65 15.92 23.88 13.30
N ARG A 66 17.16 24.11 12.88
CA ARG A 66 17.49 24.58 11.53
C ARG A 66 17.19 23.53 10.47
N ALA A 67 17.52 22.26 10.72
CA ALA A 67 17.20 21.16 9.83
C ALA A 67 15.69 21.03 9.58
N ARG A 68 14.85 21.24 10.60
CA ARG A 68 13.39 21.22 10.46
C ARG A 68 12.85 22.42 9.67
N ALA A 69 13.54 23.56 9.72
CA ALA A 69 13.20 24.77 8.98
C ALA A 69 13.81 24.80 7.57
N ASP A 70 14.67 23.83 7.23
CA ASP A 70 15.37 23.77 5.95
C ASP A 70 14.40 23.45 4.81
N ASP A 71 14.50 24.20 3.71
CA ASP A 71 13.62 24.05 2.55
C ASP A 71 13.80 22.70 1.85
N LEU A 72 15.02 22.15 1.83
CA LEU A 72 15.28 20.84 1.24
C LEU A 72 14.67 19.73 2.09
N TYR A 73 14.73 19.86 3.42
CA TYR A 73 14.01 18.95 4.32
C TYR A 73 12.51 18.99 4.06
N ARG A 74 11.93 20.19 3.92
CA ARG A 74 10.50 20.36 3.63
C ARG A 74 10.10 19.65 2.33
N VAL A 75 10.81 19.90 1.24
CA VAL A 75 10.55 19.27 -0.07
C VAL A 75 10.65 17.75 0.02
N GLU A 76 11.64 17.24 0.75
CA GLU A 76 11.84 15.80 0.90
C GLU A 76 10.71 15.14 1.70
N ILE A 77 10.25 15.76 2.79
CA ILE A 77 9.11 15.26 3.58
C ILE A 77 7.81 15.29 2.77
N GLU A 78 7.58 16.34 1.97
CA GLU A 78 6.43 16.41 1.06
C GLU A 78 6.45 15.26 0.05
N ALA A 79 7.61 14.99 -0.57
CA ALA A 79 7.78 13.88 -1.50
C ALA A 79 7.54 12.51 -0.83
N LEU A 80 8.06 12.31 0.38
CA LEU A 80 7.78 11.09 1.17
C LEU A 80 6.29 10.96 1.51
N GLY A 81 5.62 12.07 1.83
CA GLY A 81 4.18 12.12 2.06
C GLY A 81 3.36 11.69 0.86
N LEU A 82 3.71 12.14 -0.34
CA LEU A 82 3.06 11.72 -1.60
C LEU A 82 3.24 10.22 -1.83
N GLN A 83 4.46 9.72 -1.68
CA GLN A 83 4.73 8.28 -1.84
C GLN A 83 3.95 7.42 -0.84
N TYR A 84 3.77 7.90 0.39
CA TYR A 84 2.95 7.24 1.39
C TYR A 84 1.47 7.19 0.97
N GLN A 85 0.92 8.30 0.45
CA GLN A 85 -0.46 8.33 -0.04
C GLN A 85 -0.68 7.41 -1.25
N ASP A 86 0.28 7.36 -2.17
CA ASP A 86 0.24 6.47 -3.32
C ASP A 86 0.28 5.00 -2.87
N ALA A 87 1.20 4.66 -1.95
CA ALA A 87 1.29 3.32 -1.37
C ALA A 87 0.00 2.90 -0.64
N MET A 88 -0.64 3.82 0.09
CA MET A 88 -1.96 3.55 0.69
C MET A 88 -3.03 3.24 -0.35
N THR A 89 -3.02 3.94 -1.48
CA THR A 89 -3.98 3.75 -2.57
C THR A 89 -3.80 2.40 -3.25
N VAL A 90 -2.54 2.03 -3.53
CA VAL A 90 -2.19 0.69 -4.04
C VAL A 90 -2.65 -0.39 -3.06
N ARG A 91 -2.34 -0.24 -1.77
CA ARG A 91 -2.73 -1.20 -0.73
C ARG A 91 -4.25 -1.40 -0.68
N LYS A 92 -5.02 -0.30 -0.61
CA LYS A 92 -6.49 -0.34 -0.62
C LYS A 92 -7.04 -1.04 -1.86
N THR A 93 -6.43 -0.79 -3.02
CA THR A 93 -6.83 -1.42 -4.28
C THR A 93 -6.58 -2.93 -4.24
N GLY A 94 -5.41 -3.36 -3.75
CA GLY A 94 -5.11 -4.78 -3.54
C GLY A 94 -6.06 -5.45 -2.56
N ASP A 95 -6.38 -4.79 -1.44
CA ASP A 95 -7.33 -5.31 -0.45
C ASP A 95 -8.75 -5.45 -1.04
N ALA A 96 -9.18 -4.49 -1.87
CA ALA A 96 -10.44 -4.59 -2.60
C ALA A 96 -10.46 -5.78 -3.57
N GLN A 97 -9.36 -6.03 -4.30
CA GLN A 97 -9.26 -7.20 -5.19
C GLN A 97 -9.29 -8.51 -4.41
N LYS A 98 -8.64 -8.58 -3.24
CA LYS A 98 -8.72 -9.74 -2.35
C LYS A 98 -10.15 -10.00 -1.89
N VAL A 99 -10.88 -8.98 -1.46
CA VAL A 99 -12.29 -9.11 -1.07
C VAL A 99 -13.15 -9.62 -2.22
N LEU A 100 -12.94 -9.12 -3.44
CA LEU A 100 -13.65 -9.59 -4.64
C LEU A 100 -13.34 -11.07 -4.93
N TRP A 101 -12.06 -11.46 -4.81
CA TRP A 101 -11.64 -12.84 -4.99
C TRP A 101 -12.27 -13.77 -3.94
N GLU A 102 -12.22 -13.39 -2.66
CA GLU A 102 -12.80 -14.17 -1.55
C GLU A 102 -14.32 -14.31 -1.68
N SER A 103 -15.00 -13.22 -2.06
CA SER A 103 -16.45 -13.20 -2.27
C SER A 103 -16.85 -14.13 -3.43
N ALA A 104 -16.15 -14.04 -4.56
CA ALA A 104 -16.39 -14.91 -5.71
C ALA A 104 -16.13 -16.38 -5.37
N ARG A 105 -15.06 -16.67 -4.63
CA ARG A 105 -14.73 -18.01 -4.14
C ARG A 105 -15.82 -18.57 -3.23
N SER A 106 -16.35 -17.75 -2.32
CA SER A 106 -17.43 -18.14 -1.40
C SER A 106 -18.70 -18.53 -2.16
N ILE A 107 -19.13 -17.71 -3.14
CA ILE A 107 -20.31 -17.99 -3.98
C ILE A 107 -20.15 -19.34 -4.69
N LEU A 108 -19.00 -19.60 -5.30
CA LEU A 108 -18.74 -20.87 -6.00
C LEU A 108 -18.77 -22.07 -5.04
N SER A 109 -18.23 -21.90 -3.83
CA SER A 109 -18.27 -22.94 -2.80
C SER A 109 -19.70 -23.25 -2.36
N MET A 110 -20.54 -22.22 -2.17
CA MET A 110 -21.94 -22.38 -1.80
C MET A 110 -22.74 -23.10 -2.90
N GLU A 111 -22.54 -22.73 -4.16
CA GLU A 111 -23.24 -23.38 -5.28
C GLU A 111 -22.79 -24.85 -5.44
N LYS A 112 -21.50 -25.16 -5.25
CA LYS A 112 -21.02 -26.55 -5.23
C LYS A 112 -21.67 -27.36 -4.10
N ALA A 113 -21.79 -26.78 -2.91
CA ALA A 113 -22.43 -27.44 -1.78
C ALA A 113 -23.92 -27.74 -2.04
N LYS A 114 -24.65 -26.83 -2.69
CA LYS A 114 -26.06 -27.05 -3.09
C LYS A 114 -26.21 -28.22 -4.06
N VAL A 115 -25.33 -28.32 -5.06
CA VAL A 115 -25.35 -29.43 -6.03
C VAL A 115 -25.00 -30.76 -5.36
N SER A 116 -24.11 -30.76 -4.37
CA SER A 116 -23.70 -31.97 -3.63
C SER A 116 -24.76 -32.50 -2.64
N MET A 117 -25.79 -31.71 -2.32
CA MET A 117 -26.89 -32.10 -1.42
C MET A 117 -28.13 -32.61 -2.16
N LEU A 118 -28.09 -32.62 -3.50
CA LEU A 118 -29.12 -33.19 -4.39
C LEU A 118 -28.67 -34.58 -4.87
#